data_AF-A0A4R4XJA3-F1
#
_entry.id   AF-A0A4R4XJA3-F1
#
_cell.length_a   1.000
_cell.length_b   1.000
_cell.length_c   1.000
_cell.angle_alpha   90.00
_cell.angle_beta   90.00
_cell.angle_gamma   90.00
#
_symmetry.space_group_name_H-M   'P 1'
#
loop_
_entity.id
_entity.type
_entity.pdbx_description
1 polymer ?
#
loop_
_entity_poly.entity_id
_entity_poly.type
_entity_poly.pdbx_seq_one_letter_code
_entity_poly.pdbx_strand_id
1 'polypeptide(L)'
;LDHVCDHLDPHLPHPLKPVLFAEADTSQEDLLDQTLYTQTSLFALQTALHRLLETLGITPDYLLGHSLGELTAAHLAGTLTLTDAATLITTRARLMQQTRPGGAMVSIQAGADEVAGTLRGDVSVAAVNGPRATVVSGDADDVLAIADEWKERGVKTHRLRVGHAFHSPHMDGMLEEFGEVAARLEYRPPEIPIVSNLTGDLAGPEIATPGYWVRHVREAVRFHEGVQALHREGVTAFLELGPDGVLTALARTAATDTDPVIEPLLRPGRPEAQTLTGALALACGGDADWSAAMIGEGRRVDLPTYPFERRRYWLDAPVATGSAAGLGLDATGHPLLAATTELPDGGRLLTGRISLDSQPWLSDHTIMGTVLLPGTALVELAMHGASLTGCDEIEELVLHTLVTFDARGAVLLHLLIGPADASGRRSITVRTRGEDDTSWTQNADGTLAPAAMPV
;
A
#
# COMPACT_ATOMS: atom_id res chain seq x y z
N LEU A 1 20.88 -13.70 17.33
CA LEU A 1 21.16 -15.14 17.51
C LEU A 1 22.23 -15.36 18.57
N ASP A 2 23.43 -14.82 18.37
CA ASP A 2 24.59 -14.93 19.27
C ASP A 2 24.25 -14.69 20.74
N HIS A 3 23.64 -13.54 21.02
CA HIS A 3 23.24 -13.16 22.38
C HIS A 3 22.29 -14.19 23.05
N VAL A 4 21.44 -14.86 22.28
CA VAL A 4 20.53 -15.89 22.81
C VAL A 4 21.29 -17.19 23.06
N CYS A 5 22.20 -17.57 22.15
CA CYS A 5 23.07 -18.72 22.36
C CYS A 5 23.94 -18.56 23.60
N ASP A 6 24.51 -17.38 23.86
CA ASP A 6 25.32 -17.11 25.05
C ASP A 6 24.55 -17.35 26.37
N HIS A 7 23.23 -17.16 26.35
CA HIS A 7 22.35 -17.43 27.49
C HIS A 7 21.92 -18.89 27.60
N LEU A 8 21.90 -19.64 26.50
CA LEU A 8 21.48 -21.05 26.46
C LEU A 8 22.66 -21.99 26.70
N ASP A 9 23.83 -21.69 26.14
CA ASP A 9 25.02 -22.54 26.15
C ASP A 9 25.47 -22.96 27.57
N PRO A 10 25.39 -22.13 28.62
CA PRO A 10 25.71 -22.55 29.99
C PRO A 10 24.82 -23.70 30.53
N HIS A 11 23.66 -23.92 29.92
CA HIS A 11 22.70 -24.96 30.30
C HIS A 11 22.75 -26.18 29.38
N LEU A 12 23.61 -26.18 28.36
CA LEU A 12 23.67 -27.21 27.33
C LEU A 12 24.96 -28.05 27.43
N PRO A 13 24.92 -29.36 27.12
CA PRO A 13 26.13 -30.18 27.04
C PRO A 13 27.11 -29.75 25.94
N HIS A 14 26.57 -29.22 24.84
CA HIS A 14 27.33 -28.67 23.72
C HIS A 14 26.79 -27.28 23.36
N PRO A 15 27.65 -26.36 22.88
CA PRO A 15 27.20 -25.07 22.39
C PRO A 15 26.15 -25.20 21.29
N LEU A 16 25.14 -24.33 21.31
CA LEU A 16 23.97 -24.43 20.44
C LEU A 16 24.27 -24.10 18.98
N LYS A 17 25.14 -23.10 18.73
CA LYS A 17 25.47 -22.65 17.37
C LYS A 17 26.03 -23.76 16.46
N PRO A 18 27.05 -24.54 16.88
CA PRO A 18 27.53 -25.66 16.08
C PRO A 18 26.43 -26.67 15.74
N VAL A 19 25.47 -26.90 16.64
CA VAL A 19 24.34 -27.79 16.40
C VAL A 19 23.34 -27.20 15.40
N LEU A 20 23.03 -25.90 15.51
CA LEU A 20 22.15 -25.17 14.58
C LEU A 20 22.68 -25.13 13.14
N PHE A 21 23.99 -25.00 12.98
CA PHE A 21 24.66 -24.87 11.68
C PHE A 21 25.43 -26.13 11.28
N ALA A 22 25.11 -27.26 11.89
CA ALA A 22 25.71 -28.54 11.52
C ALA A 22 25.42 -28.86 10.05
N GLU A 23 26.41 -29.39 9.33
CA GLU A 23 26.18 -29.93 8.00
C GLU A 23 25.29 -31.18 8.09
N ALA A 24 24.53 -31.44 7.03
CA ALA A 24 23.72 -32.63 6.92
C ALA A 24 24.57 -33.92 7.04
N ASP A 25 23.96 -34.97 7.59
CA ASP A 25 24.56 -36.28 7.83
C ASP A 25 25.75 -36.26 8.83
N THR A 26 25.79 -35.28 9.72
CA THR A 26 26.79 -35.22 10.81
C THR A 26 26.19 -35.62 12.16
N SER A 27 27.02 -36.15 13.06
CA SER A 27 26.58 -36.49 14.43
C SER A 27 26.12 -35.28 15.25
N GLN A 28 26.44 -34.06 14.80
CA GLN A 28 25.94 -32.82 15.40
C GLN A 28 24.52 -32.49 14.90
N GLU A 29 24.17 -32.85 13.67
CA GLU A 29 22.79 -32.72 13.18
C GLU A 29 21.84 -33.63 13.97
N ASP A 30 22.25 -34.86 14.27
CA ASP A 30 21.47 -35.81 15.08
C ASP A 30 21.09 -35.24 16.46
N LEU A 31 21.84 -34.26 16.97
CA LEU A 31 21.50 -33.59 18.22
C LEU A 31 20.22 -32.76 18.08
N LEU A 32 19.91 -32.18 16.90
CA LEU A 32 18.71 -31.38 16.67
C LEU A 32 17.41 -32.19 16.85
N ASP A 33 17.46 -33.51 16.66
CA ASP A 33 16.34 -34.42 16.92
C ASP A 33 16.11 -34.68 18.42
N GLN A 34 17.08 -34.32 19.28
CA GLN A 34 16.91 -34.38 20.73
C GLN A 34 16.11 -33.17 21.22
N THR A 35 15.08 -33.44 22.03
CA THR A 35 14.16 -32.41 22.54
C THR A 35 14.87 -31.22 23.18
N LEU A 36 15.97 -31.44 23.90
CA LEU A 36 16.81 -30.39 24.47
C LEU A 36 17.28 -29.38 23.41
N TYR A 37 17.87 -29.86 22.31
CA TYR A 37 18.36 -29.01 21.24
C TYR A 37 17.24 -28.52 20.33
N THR A 38 16.22 -29.34 20.02
CA THR A 38 15.07 -28.88 19.22
C THR A 38 14.43 -27.63 19.84
N GLN A 39 14.16 -27.67 21.14
CA GLN A 39 13.47 -26.56 21.80
C GLN A 39 14.37 -25.33 21.95
N THR A 40 15.62 -25.51 22.34
CA THR A 40 16.55 -24.37 22.49
C THR A 40 16.88 -23.73 21.14
N SER A 41 17.04 -24.54 20.09
CA SER A 41 17.20 -24.07 18.70
C SER A 41 15.99 -23.27 18.22
N LEU A 42 14.77 -23.77 18.45
CA LEU A 42 13.55 -23.06 18.08
C LEU A 42 13.45 -21.72 18.80
N PHE A 43 13.68 -21.68 20.11
CA PHE A 43 13.68 -20.43 20.88
C PHE A 43 14.72 -19.43 20.36
N ALA A 44 15.93 -19.89 20.08
CA ALA A 44 17.00 -19.05 19.56
C ALA A 44 16.68 -18.48 18.17
N LEU A 45 16.17 -19.33 17.26
CA LEU A 45 15.76 -18.93 15.91
C LEU A 45 14.58 -17.93 15.95
N GLN A 46 13.53 -18.25 16.68
CA GLN A 46 12.33 -17.42 16.80
C GLN A 46 12.66 -16.04 17.39
N THR A 47 13.47 -16.01 18.46
CA THR A 47 13.92 -14.76 19.07
C THR A 47 14.78 -13.97 18.09
N ALA A 48 15.69 -14.61 17.35
CA ALA A 48 16.51 -13.94 16.35
C ALA A 48 15.67 -13.35 15.19
N LEU A 49 14.68 -14.08 14.69
CA LEU A 49 13.75 -13.61 13.65
C LEU A 49 12.92 -12.42 14.15
N HIS A 50 12.42 -12.47 15.39
CA HIS A 50 11.69 -11.36 15.98
C HIS A 50 12.57 -10.10 16.08
N ARG A 51 13.80 -10.23 16.61
CA ARG A 51 14.73 -9.10 16.67
C ARG A 51 15.09 -8.57 15.28
N LEU A 52 15.16 -9.43 14.26
CA LEU A 52 15.34 -8.99 12.88
C LEU A 52 14.15 -8.13 12.41
N LEU A 53 12.91 -8.54 12.70
CA LEU A 53 11.73 -7.75 12.36
C LEU A 53 11.72 -6.38 13.06
N GLU A 54 12.13 -6.30 14.33
CA GLU A 54 12.24 -5.03 15.04
C GLU A 54 13.26 -4.09 14.37
N THR A 55 14.38 -4.61 13.85
CA THR A 55 15.33 -3.77 13.10
C THR A 55 14.73 -3.21 11.81
N LEU A 56 13.69 -3.86 11.27
CA LEU A 56 12.93 -3.39 10.10
C LEU A 56 11.74 -2.51 10.50
N GLY A 57 11.66 -2.07 11.76
CA GLY A 57 10.56 -1.24 12.26
C GLY A 57 9.24 -2.00 12.42
N ILE A 58 9.25 -3.33 12.37
CA ILE A 58 8.05 -4.16 12.46
C ILE A 58 7.91 -4.65 13.90
N THR A 59 6.82 -4.25 14.56
CA THR A 59 6.44 -4.67 15.91
C THR A 59 5.07 -5.34 15.88
N PRO A 60 4.89 -6.50 16.53
CA PRO A 60 3.60 -7.18 16.54
C PRO A 60 2.62 -6.53 17.53
N ASP A 61 1.34 -6.44 17.14
CA ASP A 61 0.26 -6.04 18.06
C ASP A 61 -0.09 -7.16 19.05
N TYR A 62 0.10 -8.41 18.64
CA TYR A 62 -0.22 -9.61 19.42
C TYR A 62 0.81 -10.71 19.17
N LEU A 63 1.00 -11.57 20.17
CA LEU A 63 1.82 -12.78 20.05
C LEU A 63 0.98 -14.03 20.31
N LEU A 64 1.12 -15.03 19.44
CA LEU A 64 0.57 -16.36 19.63
C LEU A 64 1.68 -17.39 19.41
N GLY A 65 1.98 -18.16 20.45
CA GLY A 65 2.89 -19.28 20.39
C GLY A 65 2.17 -20.62 20.24
N HIS A 66 2.91 -21.67 19.88
CA HIS A 66 2.44 -23.07 19.97
C HIS A 66 3.39 -23.86 20.86
N SER A 67 2.88 -24.37 21.99
CA SER A 67 3.69 -25.09 22.98
C SER A 67 4.89 -24.22 23.38
N LEU A 68 6.13 -24.68 23.14
CA LEU A 68 7.35 -23.91 23.34
C LEU A 68 7.27 -22.47 22.79
N GLY A 69 6.63 -22.26 21.64
CA GLY A 69 6.52 -20.93 21.05
C GLY A 69 5.84 -19.91 21.98
N GLU A 70 5.04 -20.35 22.94
CA GLU A 70 4.43 -19.45 23.93
C GLU A 70 5.44 -19.00 25.00
N LEU A 71 6.40 -19.85 25.38
CA LEU A 71 7.54 -19.41 26.21
C LEU A 71 8.38 -18.37 25.48
N THR A 72 8.58 -18.56 24.17
CA THR A 72 9.20 -17.54 23.32
C THR A 72 8.37 -16.26 23.32
N ALA A 73 7.06 -16.33 23.12
CA ALA A 73 6.17 -15.18 23.15
C ALA A 73 6.22 -14.43 24.50
N ALA A 74 6.23 -15.16 25.62
CA ALA A 74 6.37 -14.58 26.95
C ALA A 74 7.71 -13.84 27.14
N HIS A 75 8.81 -14.39 26.61
CA HIS A 75 10.07 -13.66 26.59
C HIS A 75 9.99 -12.38 25.74
N LEU A 76 9.46 -12.48 24.52
CA LEU A 76 9.38 -11.36 23.58
C LEU A 76 8.45 -10.24 24.07
N ALA A 77 7.39 -10.58 24.81
CA ALA A 77 6.50 -9.63 25.47
C ALA A 77 7.05 -9.06 26.78
N GLY A 78 8.28 -9.43 27.19
CA GLY A 78 8.88 -8.93 28.43
C GLY A 78 8.40 -9.61 29.72
N THR A 79 7.53 -10.62 29.64
CA THR A 79 7.08 -11.40 30.81
C THR A 79 8.22 -12.14 31.49
N LEU A 80 9.20 -12.60 30.70
CA LEU A 80 10.43 -13.24 31.17
C LEU A 80 11.66 -12.53 30.57
N THR A 81 12.67 -12.30 31.40
CA THR A 81 13.98 -11.87 30.91
C THR A 81 14.60 -12.96 30.01
N LEU A 82 15.57 -12.61 29.18
CA LEU A 82 16.26 -13.62 28.35
C LEU A 82 16.93 -14.70 29.21
N THR A 83 17.51 -14.31 30.34
CA THR A 83 18.13 -15.22 31.30
C THR A 83 17.12 -16.19 31.92
N ASP A 84 15.97 -15.69 32.35
CA ASP A 84 14.92 -16.53 32.94
C ASP A 84 14.25 -17.43 31.90
N ALA A 85 14.00 -16.91 30.70
CA ALA A 85 13.46 -17.69 29.58
C ALA A 85 14.42 -18.81 29.18
N ALA A 86 15.72 -18.54 29.07
CA ALA A 86 16.75 -19.54 28.78
C ALA A 86 16.78 -20.63 29.86
N THR A 87 16.72 -20.25 31.14
CA THR A 87 16.65 -21.18 32.28
C THR A 87 15.40 -22.07 32.20
N LEU A 88 14.24 -21.47 31.94
CA LEU A 88 12.97 -22.20 31.90
C LEU A 88 12.88 -23.15 30.72
N ILE A 89 13.27 -22.70 29.52
CA ILE A 89 13.22 -23.51 28.29
C ILE A 89 14.22 -24.65 28.33
N THR A 90 15.45 -24.41 28.77
CA THR A 90 16.47 -25.48 28.90
C THR A 90 16.06 -26.53 29.93
N THR A 91 15.50 -26.08 31.07
CA THR A 91 14.95 -26.98 32.10
C THR A 91 13.77 -27.78 31.55
N ARG A 92 12.80 -27.12 30.91
CA ARG A 92 11.66 -27.78 30.26
C ARG A 92 12.13 -28.86 29.29
N ALA A 93 13.02 -28.48 28.37
CA ALA A 93 13.46 -29.36 27.30
C ALA A 93 14.26 -30.56 27.82
N ARG A 94 15.15 -30.34 28.81
CA ARG A 94 15.89 -31.40 29.49
C ARG A 94 14.94 -32.38 30.19
N LEU A 95 14.01 -31.85 30.98
CA LEU A 95 13.08 -32.69 31.74
C LEU A 95 12.14 -33.48 30.83
N MET A 96 11.59 -32.83 29.80
CA MET A 96 10.78 -33.50 28.79
C MET A 96 11.55 -34.62 28.08
N GLN A 97 12.84 -34.42 27.77
CA GLN A 97 13.70 -35.46 27.19
C GLN A 97 13.97 -36.63 28.14
N GLN A 98 13.93 -36.40 29.46
CA GLN A 98 14.16 -37.41 30.49
C GLN A 98 12.89 -38.18 30.88
N THR A 99 11.73 -37.78 30.37
CA THR A 99 10.47 -38.48 30.61
C THR A 99 10.49 -39.90 30.03
N ARG A 100 9.56 -40.74 30.48
CA ARG A 100 9.53 -42.16 30.09
C ARG A 100 9.50 -42.31 28.56
N PRO A 101 10.37 -43.13 27.96
CA PRO A 101 10.28 -43.45 26.54
C PRO A 101 9.05 -44.32 26.26
N GLY A 102 8.68 -44.48 24.99
CA GLY A 102 7.54 -45.31 24.58
C GLY A 102 6.21 -44.57 24.45
N GLY A 103 6.25 -43.23 24.40
CA GLY A 103 5.11 -42.41 24.04
C GLY A 103 4.94 -42.27 22.53
N ALA A 104 3.76 -41.87 22.11
CA ALA A 104 3.52 -41.43 20.74
C ALA A 104 2.61 -40.20 20.71
N MET A 105 2.70 -39.45 19.61
CA MET A 105 1.75 -38.39 19.29
C MET A 105 1.21 -38.60 17.87
N VAL A 106 -0.10 -38.49 17.70
CA VAL A 106 -0.77 -38.67 16.40
C VAL A 106 -1.74 -37.53 16.15
N SER A 107 -1.61 -36.92 14.97
CA SER A 107 -2.61 -35.98 14.43
C SER A 107 -3.76 -36.75 13.79
N ILE A 108 -4.99 -36.38 14.12
CA ILE A 108 -6.25 -36.97 13.65
C ILE A 108 -7.07 -35.88 12.97
N GLN A 109 -7.54 -36.14 11.73
CA GLN A 109 -8.32 -35.19 10.95
C GLN A 109 -9.82 -35.11 11.38
N ALA A 110 -10.04 -34.91 12.69
CA ALA A 110 -11.34 -34.86 13.34
C ALA A 110 -11.37 -33.78 14.45
N GLY A 111 -12.57 -33.40 14.87
CA GLY A 111 -12.77 -32.38 15.91
C GLY A 111 -12.39 -32.88 17.30
N ALA A 112 -12.03 -31.95 18.18
CA ALA A 112 -11.53 -32.28 19.52
C ALA A 112 -12.56 -33.05 20.36
N ASP A 113 -13.83 -32.66 20.31
CA ASP A 113 -14.91 -33.32 21.08
C ASP A 113 -15.15 -34.77 20.61
N GLU A 114 -15.11 -35.00 19.29
CA GLU A 114 -15.26 -36.34 18.73
C GLU A 114 -14.09 -37.24 19.12
N VAL A 115 -12.87 -36.70 19.06
CA VAL A 115 -11.64 -37.42 19.44
C VAL A 115 -11.62 -37.69 20.95
N ALA A 116 -12.04 -36.73 21.78
CA ALA A 116 -12.11 -36.87 23.23
C ALA A 116 -13.00 -38.07 23.63
N GLY A 117 -14.09 -38.31 22.91
CA GLY A 117 -14.97 -39.47 23.12
C GLY A 117 -14.36 -40.83 22.79
N THR A 118 -13.17 -40.88 22.17
CA THR A 118 -12.45 -42.12 21.82
C THR A 118 -11.24 -42.40 22.71
N LEU A 119 -10.90 -41.48 23.61
CA LEU A 119 -9.72 -41.60 24.47
C LEU A 119 -9.89 -42.70 25.51
N ARG A 120 -8.79 -43.38 25.80
CA ARG A 120 -8.68 -44.47 26.75
C ARG A 120 -7.24 -44.55 27.28
N GLY A 121 -7.06 -45.24 28.40
CA GLY A 121 -5.74 -45.35 29.04
C GLY A 121 -5.16 -43.98 29.41
N ASP A 122 -3.84 -43.86 29.33
CA ASP A 122 -3.10 -42.62 29.62
C ASP A 122 -2.99 -41.70 28.38
N VAL A 123 -4.02 -41.64 27.53
CA VAL A 123 -4.06 -40.78 26.34
C VAL A 123 -4.82 -39.49 26.60
N SER A 124 -4.22 -38.36 26.22
CA SER A 124 -4.81 -37.02 26.29
C SER A 124 -4.85 -36.35 24.92
N VAL A 125 -5.72 -35.35 24.76
CA VAL A 125 -5.56 -34.37 23.69
C VAL A 125 -4.34 -33.51 24.01
N ALA A 126 -3.37 -33.47 23.11
CA ALA A 126 -2.15 -32.68 23.22
C ALA A 126 -2.31 -31.29 22.61
N ALA A 127 -3.08 -31.18 21.53
CA ALA A 127 -3.29 -29.92 20.83
C ALA A 127 -4.58 -29.94 20.00
N VAL A 128 -5.27 -28.82 19.97
CA VAL A 128 -6.37 -28.50 19.06
C VAL A 128 -5.85 -27.46 18.06
N ASN A 129 -5.47 -27.94 16.88
CA ASN A 129 -4.78 -27.14 15.86
C ASN A 129 -5.70 -26.58 14.78
N GLY A 130 -6.94 -27.07 14.70
CA GLY A 130 -7.95 -26.61 13.77
C GLY A 130 -9.29 -27.30 14.04
N PRO A 131 -10.37 -26.92 13.33
CA PRO A 131 -11.70 -27.47 13.55
C PRO A 131 -11.77 -28.98 13.28
N ARG A 132 -10.84 -29.50 12.47
CA ARG A 132 -10.65 -30.92 12.17
C ARG A 132 -9.19 -31.34 12.26
N ALA A 133 -8.45 -30.80 13.20
CA ALA A 133 -7.03 -31.13 13.39
C ALA A 133 -6.71 -31.24 14.87
N THR A 134 -6.85 -32.45 15.42
CA THR A 134 -6.62 -32.74 16.84
C THR A 134 -5.41 -33.65 16.97
N VAL A 135 -4.49 -33.34 17.90
CA VAL A 135 -3.35 -34.20 18.22
C VAL A 135 -3.63 -34.90 19.53
N VAL A 136 -3.46 -36.22 19.55
CA VAL A 136 -3.51 -37.04 20.77
C VAL A 136 -2.11 -37.52 21.14
N SER A 137 -1.88 -37.71 22.43
CA SER A 137 -0.60 -38.15 22.98
C SER A 137 -0.78 -39.02 24.22
N GLY A 138 0.04 -40.06 24.35
CA GLY A 138 0.03 -40.99 25.48
C GLY A 138 0.91 -42.20 25.20
N ASP A 139 0.62 -43.32 25.84
CA ASP A 139 1.29 -44.59 25.57
C ASP A 139 1.14 -45.00 24.10
N ALA A 140 2.24 -45.43 23.48
CA ALA A 140 2.28 -45.63 22.03
C ALA A 140 1.23 -46.62 21.53
N ASP A 141 1.01 -47.73 22.24
CA ASP A 141 0.05 -48.76 21.82
C ASP A 141 -1.39 -48.23 21.84
N ASP A 142 -1.78 -47.50 22.90
CA ASP A 142 -3.12 -46.92 23.02
C ASP A 142 -3.36 -45.82 21.97
N VAL A 143 -2.38 -44.93 21.77
CA VAL A 143 -2.45 -43.86 20.76
C VAL A 143 -2.59 -44.44 19.35
N LEU A 144 -1.81 -45.48 19.02
CA LEU A 144 -1.86 -46.11 17.70
C LEU A 144 -3.17 -46.86 17.49
N ALA A 145 -3.70 -47.53 18.52
CA ALA A 145 -5.00 -48.20 18.44
C ALA A 145 -6.14 -47.18 18.21
N ILE A 146 -6.13 -46.03 18.89
CA ILE A 146 -7.08 -44.93 18.64
C ILE A 146 -6.93 -44.44 17.20
N ALA A 147 -5.70 -44.22 16.75
CA ALA A 147 -5.43 -43.73 15.39
C ALA A 147 -5.91 -44.70 14.31
N ASP A 148 -5.79 -46.01 14.53
CA ASP A 148 -6.24 -47.04 13.59
C ASP A 148 -7.77 -47.14 13.54
N GLU A 149 -8.48 -46.99 14.66
CA GLU A 149 -9.95 -46.88 14.67
C GLU A 149 -10.43 -45.69 13.82
N TRP A 150 -9.74 -44.56 13.87
CA TRP A 150 -10.05 -43.41 13.04
C TRP A 150 -9.74 -43.66 11.55
N LYS A 151 -8.65 -44.37 11.23
CA LYS A 151 -8.36 -44.80 9.85
C LYS A 151 -9.43 -45.73 9.31
N GLU A 152 -9.93 -46.67 10.11
CA GLU A 152 -11.01 -47.59 9.74
C GLU A 152 -12.32 -46.85 9.44
N ARG A 153 -12.56 -45.70 10.10
CA ARG A 153 -13.66 -44.77 9.80
C ARG A 153 -13.40 -43.88 8.57
N GLY A 154 -12.28 -44.07 7.86
CA GLY A 154 -11.91 -43.28 6.69
C GLY A 154 -11.31 -41.90 7.01
N VAL A 155 -10.91 -41.64 8.26
CA VAL A 155 -10.29 -40.38 8.69
C VAL A 155 -8.77 -40.47 8.58
N LYS A 156 -8.15 -39.43 8.02
CA LYS A 156 -6.68 -39.37 7.93
C LYS A 156 -6.06 -39.21 9.31
N THR A 157 -5.04 -39.99 9.60
CA THR A 157 -4.19 -39.82 10.78
C THR A 157 -2.72 -39.81 10.39
N HIS A 158 -1.91 -39.08 11.14
CA HIS A 158 -0.48 -38.90 10.87
C HIS A 158 0.32 -38.95 12.18
N ARG A 159 1.20 -39.94 12.31
CA ARG A 159 2.10 -40.05 13.46
C ARG A 159 3.19 -38.98 13.39
N LEU A 160 3.35 -38.21 14.47
CA LEU A 160 4.41 -37.22 14.57
C LEU A 160 5.76 -37.91 14.82
N ARG A 161 6.85 -37.32 14.32
CA ARG A 161 8.22 -37.82 14.49
C ARG A 161 8.76 -37.47 15.88
N VAL A 162 8.09 -37.98 16.93
CA VAL A 162 8.50 -37.82 18.33
C VAL A 162 8.29 -39.14 19.07
N GLY A 163 9.26 -39.51 19.90
CA GLY A 163 9.22 -40.73 20.73
C GLY A 163 8.62 -40.52 22.13
N HIS A 164 8.18 -39.30 22.44
CA HIS A 164 7.62 -38.90 23.73
C HIS A 164 6.18 -38.44 23.55
N ALA A 165 5.39 -38.54 24.62
CA ALA A 165 4.01 -38.08 24.66
C ALA A 165 3.90 -36.75 25.40
N PHE A 166 4.27 -35.65 24.74
CA PHE A 166 4.15 -34.31 25.31
C PHE A 166 2.68 -33.90 25.50
N HIS A 167 2.40 -33.04 26.49
CA HIS A 167 1.04 -32.60 26.83
C HIS A 167 0.12 -33.76 27.24
N SER A 168 0.66 -34.71 28.01
CA SER A 168 -0.01 -35.93 28.47
C SER A 168 0.44 -36.30 29.90
N PRO A 169 -0.18 -37.32 30.55
CA PRO A 169 0.25 -37.83 31.85
C PRO A 169 1.73 -38.22 31.91
N HIS A 170 2.39 -38.47 30.78
CA HIS A 170 3.84 -38.72 30.74
C HIS A 170 4.66 -37.56 31.28
N MET A 171 4.12 -36.34 31.28
CA MET A 171 4.78 -35.16 31.83
C MET A 171 4.68 -35.07 33.36
N ASP A 172 3.78 -35.83 34.00
CA ASP A 172 3.49 -35.71 35.44
C ASP A 172 4.76 -35.87 36.30
N GLY A 173 5.66 -36.77 35.89
CA GLY A 173 6.92 -37.04 36.60
C GLY A 173 7.94 -35.90 36.58
N MET A 174 7.80 -34.92 35.69
CA MET A 174 8.69 -33.75 35.66
C MET A 174 8.10 -32.49 36.30
N LEU A 175 6.81 -32.48 36.64
CA LEU A 175 6.10 -31.25 37.01
C LEU A 175 6.62 -30.61 38.30
N GLU A 176 7.03 -31.42 39.28
CA GLU A 176 7.56 -30.93 40.55
C GLU A 176 8.89 -30.20 40.34
N GLU A 177 9.88 -30.85 39.74
CA GLU A 177 11.20 -30.26 39.46
C GLU A 177 11.07 -29.03 38.54
N PHE A 178 10.20 -29.10 37.53
CA PHE A 178 9.94 -27.95 36.67
C PHE A 178 9.31 -26.78 37.42
N GLY A 179 8.36 -27.06 38.30
CA GLY A 179 7.70 -26.07 39.15
C GLY A 179 8.65 -25.39 40.14
N GLU A 180 9.60 -26.13 40.71
CA GLU A 180 10.63 -25.56 41.59
C GLU A 180 11.53 -24.56 40.89
N VAL A 181 11.89 -24.82 39.62
CA VAL A 181 12.67 -23.87 38.81
C VAL A 181 11.82 -22.68 38.42
N ALA A 182 10.60 -22.90 37.91
CA ALA A 182 9.67 -21.84 37.53
C ALA A 182 9.38 -20.89 38.71
N ALA A 183 9.25 -21.41 39.94
CA ALA A 183 8.99 -20.61 41.13
C ALA A 183 10.12 -19.64 41.54
N ARG A 184 11.33 -19.81 40.99
CA ARG A 184 12.49 -18.95 41.29
C ARG A 184 12.66 -17.82 40.29
N LEU A 185 11.90 -17.82 39.20
CA LEU A 185 12.01 -16.83 38.13
C LEU A 185 11.21 -15.58 38.46
N GLU A 186 11.62 -14.45 37.88
CA GLU A 186 10.88 -13.20 37.97
C GLU A 186 9.94 -13.08 36.77
N TYR A 187 8.65 -12.87 37.03
CA TYR A 187 7.63 -12.67 36.01
C TYR A 187 7.11 -11.24 36.02
N ARG A 188 6.86 -10.70 34.84
CA ARG A 188 6.27 -9.36 34.65
C ARG A 188 5.00 -9.44 33.80
N PRO A 189 4.07 -8.49 33.95
CA PRO A 189 2.95 -8.37 33.01
C PRO A 189 3.47 -8.23 31.57
N PRO A 190 2.85 -8.91 30.58
CA PRO A 190 3.27 -8.78 29.19
C PRO A 190 3.06 -7.36 28.67
N GLU A 191 4.07 -6.81 27.99
CA GLU A 191 4.03 -5.51 27.30
C GLU A 191 3.30 -5.62 25.96
N ILE A 192 3.37 -6.78 25.32
CA ILE A 192 2.65 -7.14 24.10
C ILE A 192 1.62 -8.21 24.46
N PRO A 193 0.32 -8.03 24.17
CA PRO A 193 -0.70 -9.04 24.46
C PRO A 193 -0.35 -10.43 23.87
N ILE A 194 -0.48 -11.46 24.71
CA ILE A 194 -0.21 -12.86 24.35
C ILE A 194 -1.53 -13.63 24.34
N VAL A 195 -1.70 -14.56 23.41
CA VAL A 195 -2.78 -15.54 23.45
C VAL A 195 -2.33 -16.81 24.17
N SER A 196 -3.09 -17.19 25.21
CA SER A 196 -2.78 -18.34 26.05
C SER A 196 -3.03 -19.67 25.32
N ASN A 197 -2.07 -20.59 25.36
CA ASN A 197 -2.33 -21.96 24.85
C ASN A 197 -3.29 -22.76 25.74
N LEU A 198 -3.45 -22.40 27.01
CA LEU A 198 -4.34 -23.10 27.93
C LEU A 198 -5.81 -22.72 27.72
N THR A 199 -6.08 -21.44 27.46
CA THR A 199 -7.46 -20.93 27.32
C THR A 199 -7.88 -20.78 25.87
N GLY A 200 -6.95 -20.51 24.94
CA GLY A 200 -7.27 -20.14 23.56
C GLY A 200 -7.79 -18.70 23.42
N ASP A 201 -7.63 -17.87 24.44
CA ASP A 201 -8.00 -16.45 24.47
C ASP A 201 -6.79 -15.60 24.89
N LEU A 202 -6.92 -14.26 24.84
CA LEU A 202 -5.92 -13.36 25.40
C LEU A 202 -5.60 -13.74 26.85
N ALA A 203 -4.31 -13.88 27.14
CA ALA A 203 -3.81 -14.29 28.44
C ALA A 203 -4.08 -13.22 29.50
N GLY A 204 -4.57 -13.64 30.66
CA GLY A 204 -4.68 -12.80 31.84
C GLY A 204 -3.37 -12.75 32.64
N PRO A 205 -3.39 -12.21 33.87
CA PRO A 205 -2.21 -12.10 34.73
C PRO A 205 -1.61 -13.46 35.12
N GLU A 206 -2.35 -14.56 34.97
CA GLU A 206 -1.88 -15.91 35.25
C GLU A 206 -0.66 -16.33 34.44
N ILE A 207 -0.46 -15.80 33.22
CA ILE A 207 0.71 -16.13 32.38
C ILE A 207 2.03 -15.72 33.06
N ALA A 208 1.98 -14.73 33.94
CA ALA A 208 3.09 -14.26 34.75
C ALA A 208 3.20 -15.03 36.09
N THR A 209 2.85 -16.32 36.11
CA THR A 209 2.93 -17.17 37.31
C THR A 209 3.60 -18.51 37.03
N PRO A 210 4.34 -19.09 38.00
CA PRO A 210 4.94 -20.41 37.85
C PRO A 210 3.92 -21.51 37.55
N GLY A 211 2.75 -21.44 38.22
CA GLY A 211 1.69 -22.44 38.09
C GLY A 211 1.11 -22.52 36.68
N TYR A 212 1.13 -21.42 35.92
CA TYR A 212 0.74 -21.42 34.52
C TYR A 212 1.66 -22.31 33.68
N TRP A 213 2.97 -22.20 33.85
CA TRP A 213 3.95 -22.95 33.07
C TRP A 213 3.94 -24.45 33.41
N VAL A 214 3.68 -24.81 34.68
CA VAL A 214 3.49 -26.21 35.08
C VAL A 214 2.25 -26.82 34.42
N ARG A 215 1.16 -26.06 34.31
CA ARG A 215 -0.04 -26.49 33.56
C ARG A 215 0.24 -26.55 32.06
N HIS A 216 0.94 -25.56 31.53
CA HIS A 216 1.28 -25.42 30.10
C HIS A 216 2.03 -26.60 29.51
N VAL A 217 2.95 -27.22 30.26
CA VAL A 217 3.68 -28.40 29.76
C VAL A 217 2.80 -29.68 29.74
N ARG A 218 1.70 -29.69 30.51
CA ARG A 218 0.87 -30.87 30.75
C ARG A 218 -0.46 -30.85 29.99
N GLU A 219 -1.10 -29.69 29.89
CA GLU A 219 -2.44 -29.51 29.31
C GLU A 219 -2.39 -29.24 27.80
N ALA A 220 -3.53 -29.40 27.13
CA ALA A 220 -3.64 -29.29 25.68
C ALA A 220 -3.36 -27.85 25.17
N VAL A 221 -2.69 -27.75 24.02
CA VAL A 221 -2.49 -26.49 23.30
C VAL A 221 -3.75 -26.13 22.48
N ARG A 222 -4.45 -25.04 22.84
CA ARG A 222 -5.62 -24.49 22.13
C ARG A 222 -5.24 -23.50 21.03
N PHE A 223 -4.50 -23.98 20.03
CA PHE A 223 -3.99 -23.11 18.95
C PHE A 223 -5.11 -22.59 18.04
N HIS A 224 -6.09 -23.45 17.71
CA HIS A 224 -7.21 -23.06 16.83
C HIS A 224 -8.02 -21.90 17.42
N GLU A 225 -8.42 -22.05 18.68
CA GLU A 225 -9.15 -21.03 19.42
C GLU A 225 -8.31 -19.76 19.55
N GLY A 226 -7.00 -19.90 19.76
CA GLY A 226 -6.09 -18.77 19.82
C GLY A 226 -6.04 -17.95 18.53
N VAL A 227 -6.02 -18.59 17.35
CA VAL A 227 -6.10 -17.90 16.06
C VAL A 227 -7.48 -17.22 15.90
N GLN A 228 -8.56 -17.87 16.34
CA GLN A 228 -9.90 -17.27 16.32
C GLN A 228 -10.02 -16.06 17.27
N ALA A 229 -9.35 -16.09 18.42
CA ALA A 229 -9.30 -14.95 19.33
C ALA A 229 -8.62 -13.75 18.68
N LEU A 230 -7.45 -13.94 18.07
CA LEU A 230 -6.79 -12.87 17.30
C LEU A 230 -7.66 -12.34 16.17
N HIS A 231 -8.42 -13.23 15.55
CA HIS A 231 -9.34 -12.82 14.51
C HIS A 231 -10.50 -11.94 15.03
N ARG A 232 -11.04 -12.26 16.21
CA ARG A 232 -12.02 -11.43 16.91
C ARG A 232 -11.46 -10.07 17.32
N GLU A 233 -10.17 -10.00 17.64
CA GLU A 233 -9.45 -8.74 17.92
C GLU A 233 -9.13 -7.93 16.64
N GLY A 234 -9.50 -8.43 15.45
CA GLY A 234 -9.34 -7.72 14.19
C GLY A 234 -7.96 -7.90 13.54
N VAL A 235 -7.17 -8.89 13.94
CA VAL A 235 -5.87 -9.17 13.32
C VAL A 235 -6.07 -9.64 11.86
N THR A 236 -5.41 -8.94 10.93
CA THR A 236 -5.48 -9.19 9.48
C THR A 236 -4.21 -9.76 8.87
N ALA A 237 -3.10 -9.78 9.62
CA ALA A 237 -1.81 -10.29 9.15
C ALA A 237 -1.11 -11.11 10.24
N PHE A 238 -0.55 -12.26 9.85
CA PHE A 238 0.15 -13.19 10.72
C PHE A 238 1.49 -13.53 10.07
N LEU A 239 2.57 -13.39 10.84
CA LEU A 239 3.91 -13.82 10.44
C LEU A 239 4.33 -15.01 11.30
N GLU A 240 4.60 -16.16 10.68
CA GLU A 240 5.14 -17.32 11.38
C GLU A 240 6.66 -17.22 11.48
N LEU A 241 7.13 -17.09 12.72
CA LEU A 241 8.54 -17.12 13.08
C LEU A 241 8.89 -18.57 13.41
N GLY A 242 9.56 -19.25 12.48
CA GLY A 242 9.93 -20.65 12.61
C GLY A 242 10.76 -21.10 11.41
N PRO A 243 11.29 -22.33 11.44
CA PRO A 243 12.12 -22.86 10.35
C PRO A 243 11.32 -23.30 9.10
N ASP A 244 9.98 -23.35 9.20
CA ASP A 244 9.06 -23.77 8.13
C ASP A 244 7.70 -23.06 8.29
N GLY A 245 6.70 -23.44 7.50
CA GLY A 245 5.35 -22.87 7.47
C GLY A 245 4.25 -23.78 8.03
N VAL A 246 4.51 -24.50 9.12
CA VAL A 246 3.56 -25.48 9.70
C VAL A 246 2.37 -24.75 10.35
N LEU A 247 2.64 -23.75 11.20
CA LEU A 247 1.59 -23.00 11.89
C LEU A 247 0.79 -22.13 10.91
N THR A 248 1.40 -21.66 9.83
CA THR A 248 0.75 -20.97 8.72
C THR A 248 -0.33 -21.85 8.11
N ALA A 249 0.00 -23.11 7.81
CA ALA A 249 -0.97 -24.05 7.24
C ALA A 249 -2.13 -24.31 8.21
N LEU A 250 -1.85 -24.41 9.52
CA LEU A 250 -2.88 -24.60 10.56
C LEU A 250 -3.76 -23.36 10.72
N ALA A 251 -3.17 -22.17 10.83
CA ALA A 251 -3.87 -20.90 11.01
C ALA A 251 -4.81 -20.59 9.83
N ARG A 252 -4.41 -20.95 8.60
CA ARG A 252 -5.28 -20.84 7.41
C ARG A 252 -6.56 -21.69 7.51
N THR A 253 -6.57 -22.76 8.29
CA THR A 253 -7.79 -23.55 8.53
C THR A 253 -8.74 -22.93 9.55
N ALA A 254 -8.27 -21.95 10.33
CA ALA A 254 -9.05 -21.25 11.33
C ALA A 254 -9.76 -20.00 10.79
N ALA A 255 -9.26 -19.41 9.70
CA ALA A 255 -9.87 -18.26 9.04
C ALA A 255 -10.99 -18.72 8.10
N THR A 256 -12.26 -18.56 8.51
CA THR A 256 -13.43 -18.98 7.71
C THR A 256 -14.14 -17.84 7.01
N ASP A 257 -14.13 -16.64 7.60
CA ASP A 257 -14.94 -15.50 7.15
C ASP A 257 -14.12 -14.27 6.71
N THR A 258 -12.79 -14.39 6.79
CA THR A 258 -11.84 -13.34 6.41
C THR A 258 -10.68 -13.94 5.64
N ASP A 259 -10.02 -13.09 4.85
CA ASP A 259 -8.84 -13.47 4.06
C ASP A 259 -7.59 -12.77 4.65
N PRO A 260 -7.13 -13.16 5.86
CA PRO A 260 -5.94 -12.58 6.46
C PRO A 260 -4.69 -13.03 5.69
N VAL A 261 -3.69 -12.15 5.67
CA VAL A 261 -2.35 -12.52 5.18
C VAL A 261 -1.70 -13.40 6.24
N ILE A 262 -1.28 -14.63 5.88
CA ILE A 262 -0.64 -15.56 6.82
C ILE A 262 0.61 -16.13 6.15
N GLU A 263 1.79 -15.65 6.51
CA GLU A 263 3.02 -15.99 5.82
C GLU A 263 4.14 -16.45 6.77
N PRO A 264 4.88 -17.51 6.41
CA PRO A 264 6.07 -17.91 7.16
C PRO A 264 7.29 -17.14 6.69
N LEU A 265 8.18 -16.79 7.64
CA LEU A 265 9.41 -16.08 7.30
C LEU A 265 10.45 -16.98 6.64
N LEU A 266 10.46 -18.27 6.98
CA LEU A 266 11.38 -19.26 6.41
C LEU A 266 10.59 -20.43 5.82
N ARG A 267 11.16 -21.04 4.79
CA ARG A 267 10.69 -22.32 4.23
C ARG A 267 11.88 -23.16 3.78
N PRO A 268 11.93 -24.46 4.14
CA PRO A 268 12.96 -25.37 3.64
C PRO A 268 13.03 -25.37 2.11
N GLY A 269 14.26 -25.36 1.59
CA GLY A 269 14.52 -25.37 0.14
C GLY A 269 14.22 -24.04 -0.58
N ARG A 270 13.97 -22.94 0.14
CA ARG A 270 13.82 -21.60 -0.44
C ARG A 270 14.86 -20.62 0.13
N PRO A 271 15.34 -19.64 -0.66
CA PRO A 271 16.26 -18.64 -0.14
C PRO A 271 15.60 -17.78 0.95
N GLU A 272 16.21 -17.73 2.13
CA GLU A 272 15.67 -17.07 3.33
C GLU A 272 15.35 -15.58 3.09
N ALA A 273 16.23 -14.87 2.38
CA ALA A 273 16.00 -13.47 2.05
C ALA A 273 14.74 -13.28 1.18
N GLN A 274 14.43 -14.21 0.29
CA GLN A 274 13.24 -14.12 -0.58
C GLN A 274 11.97 -14.45 0.20
N THR A 275 11.99 -15.45 1.09
CA THR A 275 10.82 -15.78 1.92
C THR A 275 10.51 -14.66 2.90
N LEU A 276 11.53 -14.10 3.56
CA LEU A 276 11.38 -12.95 4.46
C LEU A 276 10.80 -11.74 3.72
N THR A 277 11.45 -11.28 2.64
CA THR A 277 10.99 -10.09 1.91
C THR A 277 9.61 -10.26 1.28
N GLY A 278 9.29 -11.47 0.78
CA GLY A 278 7.97 -11.79 0.25
C GLY A 278 6.88 -11.77 1.32
N ALA A 279 7.13 -12.35 2.49
CA ALA A 279 6.19 -12.33 3.62
C ALA A 279 5.91 -10.89 4.07
N LEU A 280 6.96 -10.06 4.19
CA LEU A 280 6.83 -8.66 4.61
C LEU A 280 6.11 -7.79 3.57
N ALA A 281 6.34 -8.03 2.29
CA ALA A 281 5.63 -7.32 1.22
C ALA A 281 4.11 -7.54 1.29
N LEU A 282 3.68 -8.77 1.61
CA LEU A 282 2.27 -9.11 1.75
C LEU A 282 1.68 -8.60 3.07
N ALA A 283 2.38 -8.77 4.20
CA ALA A 283 1.86 -8.47 5.52
C ALA A 283 1.86 -6.97 5.85
N CYS A 284 2.87 -6.22 5.39
CA CYS A 284 3.07 -4.82 5.77
C CYS A 284 2.72 -3.83 4.65
N GLY A 285 2.27 -4.28 3.47
CA GLY A 285 1.90 -3.41 2.36
C GLY A 285 3.02 -2.50 1.81
N GLY A 286 4.27 -2.72 2.23
CA GLY A 286 5.44 -1.90 1.85
C GLY A 286 5.96 -0.93 2.92
N ASP A 287 5.31 -0.85 4.09
CA ASP A 287 5.69 0.10 5.16
C ASP A 287 6.86 -0.34 6.05
N ALA A 288 7.55 -1.44 5.71
CA ALA A 288 8.73 -1.90 6.44
C ALA A 288 9.90 -0.91 6.29
N ASP A 289 10.61 -0.63 7.38
CA ASP A 289 11.81 0.20 7.37
C ASP A 289 13.02 -0.60 6.87
N TRP A 290 13.25 -0.55 5.57
CA TRP A 290 14.40 -1.18 4.94
C TRP A 290 15.71 -0.44 5.18
N SER A 291 15.71 0.72 5.85
CA SER A 291 16.92 1.51 6.04
C SER A 291 18.00 0.75 6.82
N ALA A 292 17.60 -0.07 7.80
CA ALA A 292 18.49 -0.91 8.59
C ALA A 292 19.01 -2.15 7.83
N ALA A 293 18.20 -2.78 6.99
CA ALA A 293 18.64 -3.90 6.13
C ALA A 293 19.51 -3.43 4.96
N MET A 294 19.35 -2.18 4.52
CA MET A 294 20.11 -1.57 3.44
C MET A 294 21.33 -0.79 3.95
N ILE A 295 21.80 -1.03 5.18
CA ILE A 295 23.05 -0.46 5.68
C ILE A 295 24.22 -1.10 4.89
N GLY A 296 24.57 -0.48 3.77
CA GLY A 296 25.65 -0.87 2.87
C GLY A 296 25.88 0.19 1.78
N GLU A 297 27.03 0.10 1.10
CA GLU A 297 27.59 1.06 0.11
C GLU A 297 26.79 1.21 -1.21
N GLY A 298 25.48 1.02 -1.17
CA GLY A 298 24.62 1.13 -2.34
C GLY A 298 24.39 2.59 -2.75
N ARG A 299 24.50 2.88 -4.06
CA ARG A 299 24.06 4.17 -4.61
C ARG A 299 22.53 4.19 -4.70
N ARG A 300 21.88 5.16 -4.05
CA ARG A 300 20.45 5.43 -4.27
C ARG A 300 20.24 5.87 -5.72
N VAL A 301 19.29 5.24 -6.40
CA VAL A 301 18.91 5.56 -7.78
C VAL A 301 17.45 5.99 -7.81
N ASP A 302 17.13 7.01 -8.61
CA ASP A 302 15.75 7.41 -8.81
C ASP A 302 15.00 6.31 -9.57
N LEU A 303 13.90 5.85 -9.00
CA LEU A 303 12.96 4.99 -9.71
C LEU A 303 12.06 5.85 -10.62
N PRO A 304 11.51 5.28 -11.70
CA PRO A 304 10.47 5.94 -12.46
C PRO A 304 9.37 6.45 -11.52
N THR A 305 8.99 7.72 -11.69
CA THR A 305 7.94 8.34 -10.87
C THR A 305 6.58 7.71 -11.17
N TYR A 306 5.62 7.91 -10.26
CA TYR A 306 4.26 7.37 -10.41
C TYR A 306 3.70 7.68 -11.80
N PRO A 307 3.32 6.66 -12.60
CA PRO A 307 2.76 6.87 -13.91
C PRO A 307 1.31 7.36 -13.76
N PHE A 308 1.12 8.67 -13.61
CA PHE A 308 -0.22 9.26 -13.56
C PHE A 308 -1.05 8.78 -14.76
N GLU A 309 -2.25 8.25 -14.49
CA GLU A 309 -3.28 8.03 -15.50
C GLU A 309 -3.80 9.40 -15.95
N ARG A 310 -3.11 10.00 -16.92
CA ARG A 310 -3.42 11.35 -17.39
C ARG A 310 -4.77 11.37 -18.08
N ARG A 311 -5.74 12.05 -17.47
CA ARG A 311 -7.00 12.44 -18.13
C ARG A 311 -6.92 13.90 -18.54
N ARG A 312 -7.37 14.17 -19.77
CA ARG A 312 -7.37 15.51 -20.36
C ARG A 312 -8.63 16.22 -19.88
N TYR A 313 -8.47 17.23 -19.02
CA TYR A 313 -9.55 18.10 -18.56
C TYR A 313 -9.37 19.48 -19.21
N TRP A 314 -10.20 19.82 -20.21
CA TRP A 314 -10.24 21.19 -20.75
C TRP A 314 -11.28 22.05 -20.05
N LEU A 315 -10.94 23.32 -19.88
CA LEU A 315 -11.90 24.40 -19.67
C LEU A 315 -12.09 25.09 -21.03
N ASP A 316 -13.13 24.71 -21.77
CA ASP A 316 -13.54 25.38 -23.01
C ASP A 316 -14.30 26.67 -22.66
N ALA A 317 -13.59 27.67 -22.12
CA ALA A 317 -14.11 29.01 -21.93
C ALA A 317 -13.47 29.95 -22.96
N PRO A 318 -14.23 30.70 -23.77
CA PRO A 318 -13.66 31.71 -24.65
C PRO A 318 -12.90 32.74 -23.80
N VAL A 319 -11.69 33.09 -24.22
CA VAL A 319 -10.84 34.09 -23.56
C VAL A 319 -11.65 35.38 -23.44
N ALA A 320 -12.00 35.77 -22.21
CA ALA A 320 -12.68 37.02 -21.95
C ALA A 320 -11.74 38.17 -22.33
N THR A 321 -11.98 38.82 -23.46
CA THR A 321 -11.38 40.11 -23.78
C THR A 321 -11.86 41.12 -22.74
N GLY A 322 -10.93 41.83 -22.10
CA GLY A 322 -11.26 42.77 -21.02
C GLY A 322 -12.28 43.84 -21.47
N SER A 323 -13.15 44.27 -20.55
CA SER A 323 -14.20 45.26 -20.81
C SER A 323 -13.62 46.59 -21.35
N ALA A 324 -13.93 46.92 -22.60
CA ALA A 324 -13.50 48.16 -23.27
C ALA A 324 -13.81 49.44 -22.47
N ALA A 325 -14.92 49.45 -21.72
CA ALA A 325 -15.33 50.58 -20.88
C ALA A 325 -14.29 50.95 -19.80
N GLY A 326 -13.52 49.98 -19.30
CA GLY A 326 -12.46 50.24 -18.32
C GLY A 326 -11.26 50.99 -18.89
N LEU A 327 -11.14 51.06 -20.21
CA LEU A 327 -10.07 51.75 -20.95
C LEU A 327 -10.54 53.11 -21.52
N GLY A 328 -11.75 53.57 -21.18
CA GLY A 328 -12.33 54.79 -21.74
C GLY A 328 -12.77 54.65 -23.20
N LEU A 329 -13.03 53.41 -23.65
CA LEU A 329 -13.51 53.08 -24.98
C LEU A 329 -14.92 52.50 -24.92
N ASP A 330 -15.71 52.74 -25.96
CA ASP A 330 -17.03 52.13 -26.10
C ASP A 330 -16.93 50.81 -26.87
N ALA A 331 -17.68 49.80 -26.44
CA ALA A 331 -17.83 48.56 -27.20
C ALA A 331 -18.76 48.80 -28.40
N THR A 332 -18.34 48.39 -29.59
CA THR A 332 -19.13 48.62 -30.83
C THR A 332 -20.15 47.51 -31.09
N GLY A 333 -19.98 46.33 -30.46
CA GLY A 333 -20.70 45.11 -30.81
C GLY A 333 -20.31 44.49 -32.16
N HIS A 334 -19.29 45.04 -32.84
CA HIS A 334 -18.86 44.60 -34.16
C HIS A 334 -17.82 43.47 -34.09
N PRO A 335 -17.97 42.35 -34.84
CA PRO A 335 -17.05 41.20 -34.78
C PRO A 335 -15.59 41.49 -35.15
N LEU A 336 -15.32 42.55 -35.93
CA LEU A 336 -13.96 42.93 -36.35
C LEU A 336 -13.46 44.24 -35.73
N LEU A 337 -14.33 45.03 -35.10
CA LEU A 337 -13.99 46.36 -34.57
C LEU A 337 -14.36 46.45 -33.10
N ALA A 338 -13.64 45.77 -32.20
CA ALA A 338 -14.04 45.59 -30.81
C ALA A 338 -14.36 46.88 -30.02
N ALA A 339 -13.70 48.00 -30.32
CA ALA A 339 -13.81 49.22 -29.52
C ALA A 339 -13.79 50.50 -30.35
N THR A 340 -14.39 51.58 -29.86
CA THR A 340 -14.40 52.91 -30.48
C THR A 340 -14.18 54.05 -29.48
N THR A 341 -13.67 55.18 -29.97
CA THR A 341 -13.56 56.43 -29.23
C THR A 341 -13.77 57.65 -30.15
N GLU A 342 -14.29 58.74 -29.60
CA GLU A 342 -14.46 60.01 -30.29
C GLU A 342 -13.18 60.83 -30.20
N LEU A 343 -12.78 61.44 -31.32
CA LEU A 343 -11.61 62.29 -31.41
C LEU A 343 -11.99 63.75 -31.12
N PRO A 344 -11.07 64.58 -30.58
CA PRO A 344 -11.37 65.97 -30.23
C PRO A 344 -11.82 66.86 -31.39
N ASP A 345 -11.55 66.46 -32.63
CA ASP A 345 -11.94 67.17 -33.84
C ASP A 345 -13.37 66.81 -34.32
N GLY A 346 -14.07 65.89 -33.65
CA GLY A 346 -15.38 65.38 -34.05
C GLY A 346 -15.33 64.18 -35.01
N GLY A 347 -14.13 63.62 -35.21
CA GLY A 347 -13.91 62.31 -35.83
C GLY A 347 -14.09 61.14 -34.85
N ARG A 348 -13.93 59.91 -35.34
CA ARG A 348 -13.98 58.68 -34.53
C ARG A 348 -12.88 57.72 -34.95
N LEU A 349 -12.34 56.99 -33.97
CA LEU A 349 -11.45 55.86 -34.21
C LEU A 349 -12.16 54.58 -33.76
N LEU A 350 -12.16 53.57 -34.61
CA LEU A 350 -12.58 52.21 -34.29
C LEU A 350 -11.37 51.28 -34.40
N THR A 351 -11.24 50.38 -33.45
CA THR A 351 -10.09 49.48 -33.35
C THR A 351 -10.53 48.03 -33.18
N GLY A 352 -9.79 47.12 -33.79
CA GLY A 352 -9.99 45.68 -33.62
C GLY A 352 -8.71 44.88 -33.83
N ARG A 353 -8.81 43.59 -33.52
CA ARG A 353 -7.77 42.59 -33.74
C ARG A 353 -8.40 41.42 -34.47
N ILE A 354 -7.81 41.04 -35.60
CA ILE A 354 -8.31 40.00 -36.48
C ILE A 354 -7.29 38.87 -36.55
N SER A 355 -7.71 37.63 -36.34
CA SER A 355 -6.85 36.45 -36.51
C SER A 355 -7.66 35.26 -37.01
N LEU A 356 -6.99 34.26 -37.59
CA LEU A 356 -7.67 33.01 -38.01
C LEU A 356 -8.27 32.25 -36.81
N ASP A 357 -7.69 32.40 -35.62
CA ASP A 357 -8.24 31.80 -34.39
C ASP A 357 -9.54 32.49 -33.93
N SER A 358 -9.62 33.82 -34.06
CA SER A 358 -10.77 34.60 -33.59
C SER A 358 -11.88 34.67 -34.65
N GLN A 359 -11.52 34.60 -35.93
CA GLN A 359 -12.44 34.60 -37.08
C GLN A 359 -12.11 33.45 -38.04
N PRO A 360 -12.46 32.19 -37.70
CA PRO A 360 -12.11 31.02 -38.50
C PRO A 360 -12.60 31.08 -39.95
N TRP A 361 -13.72 31.76 -40.20
CA TRP A 361 -14.32 31.95 -41.53
C TRP A 361 -13.40 32.67 -42.53
N LEU A 362 -12.40 33.41 -42.07
CA LEU A 362 -11.42 34.05 -42.95
C LEU A 362 -10.65 33.02 -43.78
N SER A 363 -10.43 31.81 -43.23
CA SER A 363 -9.72 30.73 -43.92
C SER A 363 -10.40 30.31 -45.22
N ASP A 364 -11.71 30.52 -45.34
CA ASP A 364 -12.48 30.17 -46.54
C ASP A 364 -12.24 31.15 -47.70
N HIS A 365 -11.72 32.36 -47.42
CA HIS A 365 -11.39 33.35 -48.44
C HIS A 365 -9.89 33.33 -48.78
N THR A 366 -9.48 32.25 -49.43
CA THR A 366 -8.09 32.01 -49.87
C THR A 366 -7.96 32.24 -51.37
N ILE A 367 -7.04 33.12 -51.78
CA ILE A 367 -6.70 33.37 -53.19
C ILE A 367 -5.25 32.99 -53.43
N MET A 368 -5.01 32.06 -54.35
CA MET A 368 -3.67 31.56 -54.69
C MET A 368 -2.84 31.12 -53.46
N GLY A 369 -3.50 30.47 -52.49
CA GLY A 369 -2.88 29.94 -51.29
C GLY A 369 -2.60 30.98 -50.19
N THR A 370 -3.02 32.23 -50.36
CA THR A 370 -2.93 33.29 -49.33
C THR A 370 -4.31 33.60 -48.78
N VAL A 371 -4.46 33.58 -47.46
CA VAL A 371 -5.71 34.01 -46.79
C VAL A 371 -5.77 35.53 -46.80
N LEU A 372 -6.86 36.07 -47.33
CA LEU A 372 -7.05 37.51 -47.51
C LEU A 372 -8.32 37.97 -46.80
N LEU A 373 -8.29 39.15 -46.18
CA LEU A 373 -9.52 39.82 -45.79
C LEU A 373 -10.33 40.13 -47.06
N PRO A 374 -11.58 39.66 -47.18
CA PRO A 374 -12.41 39.97 -48.34
C PRO A 374 -12.58 41.48 -48.50
N GLY A 375 -12.54 41.99 -49.74
CA GLY A 375 -12.84 43.41 -50.00
C GLY A 375 -14.24 43.82 -49.51
N THR A 376 -15.18 42.88 -49.49
CA THR A 376 -16.53 43.07 -48.92
C THR A 376 -16.51 43.28 -47.40
N ALA A 377 -15.51 42.77 -46.68
CA ALA A 377 -15.35 43.09 -45.27
C ALA A 377 -14.97 44.57 -45.10
N LEU A 378 -14.14 45.14 -45.98
CA LEU A 378 -13.82 46.58 -45.93
C LEU A 378 -15.04 47.46 -46.23
N VAL A 379 -15.94 47.01 -47.11
CA VAL A 379 -17.25 47.66 -47.35
C VAL A 379 -18.12 47.59 -46.09
N GLU A 380 -18.16 46.43 -45.42
CA GLU A 380 -18.89 46.25 -44.17
C GLU A 380 -18.37 47.19 -43.07
N LEU A 381 -17.04 47.32 -42.89
CA LEU A 381 -16.45 48.26 -41.94
C LEU A 381 -16.86 49.71 -42.24
N ALA A 382 -16.88 50.10 -43.51
CA ALA A 382 -17.30 51.42 -43.93
C ALA A 382 -18.79 51.67 -43.63
N MET A 383 -19.67 50.69 -43.90
CA MET A 383 -21.10 50.75 -43.55
C MET A 383 -21.32 50.84 -42.05
N HIS A 384 -20.55 50.08 -41.25
CA HIS A 384 -20.61 50.17 -39.80
C HIS A 384 -20.23 51.58 -39.33
N GLY A 385 -19.15 52.16 -39.88
CA GLY A 385 -18.75 53.54 -39.62
C GLY A 385 -19.83 54.56 -40.01
N ALA A 386 -20.52 54.35 -41.12
CA ALA A 386 -21.64 55.19 -41.56
C ALA A 386 -22.77 55.19 -40.52
N SER A 387 -23.20 54.00 -40.09
CA SER A 387 -24.28 53.85 -39.11
C SER A 387 -24.00 54.55 -37.77
N LEU A 388 -22.72 54.58 -37.34
CA LEU A 388 -22.30 55.24 -36.10
C LEU A 388 -22.22 56.77 -36.21
N THR A 389 -22.19 57.31 -37.41
CA THR A 389 -22.00 58.74 -37.66
C THR A 389 -23.20 59.43 -38.30
N GLY A 390 -24.31 58.69 -38.48
CA GLY A 390 -25.53 59.19 -39.11
C GLY A 390 -25.40 59.37 -40.62
N CYS A 391 -24.43 58.71 -41.24
CA CYS A 391 -24.34 58.56 -42.70
C CYS A 391 -25.01 57.25 -43.10
N ASP A 392 -25.61 57.22 -44.30
CA ASP A 392 -26.37 56.06 -44.79
C ASP A 392 -25.78 55.49 -46.08
N GLU A 393 -24.81 56.20 -46.69
CA GLU A 393 -24.23 55.84 -47.99
C GLU A 393 -22.70 55.88 -47.95
N ILE A 394 -22.08 54.97 -48.71
CA ILE A 394 -20.68 55.03 -49.10
C ILE A 394 -20.64 55.72 -50.48
N GLU A 395 -20.23 56.98 -50.50
CA GLU A 395 -20.10 57.76 -51.75
C GLU A 395 -18.91 57.25 -52.58
N GLU A 396 -17.80 56.93 -51.91
CA GLU A 396 -16.61 56.36 -52.54
C GLU A 396 -15.88 55.46 -51.54
N LEU A 397 -15.33 54.34 -52.02
CA LEU A 397 -14.40 53.50 -51.27
C LEU A 397 -13.35 52.94 -52.22
N VAL A 398 -12.11 53.39 -52.06
CA VAL A 398 -10.96 52.93 -52.84
C VAL A 398 -10.18 51.92 -52.00
N LEU A 399 -9.99 50.72 -52.55
CA LEU A 399 -9.19 49.66 -51.91
C LEU A 399 -7.75 49.74 -52.42
N HIS A 400 -6.80 49.81 -51.49
CA HIS A 400 -5.37 49.91 -51.76
C HIS A 400 -4.70 48.54 -51.52
N THR A 401 -3.91 48.41 -50.46
CA THR A 401 -3.19 47.19 -50.14
C THR A 401 -4.09 46.15 -49.48
N LEU A 402 -4.09 44.92 -50.02
CA LEU A 402 -4.82 43.79 -49.46
C LEU A 402 -4.29 43.41 -48.07
N VAL A 403 -5.18 43.01 -47.17
CA VAL A 403 -4.81 42.49 -45.84
C VAL A 403 -4.61 40.98 -45.96
N THR A 404 -3.39 40.51 -45.66
CA THR A 404 -3.00 39.09 -45.71
C THR A 404 -2.81 38.55 -44.30
N PHE A 405 -3.16 37.28 -44.08
CA PHE A 405 -2.90 36.57 -42.82
C PHE A 405 -1.88 35.46 -43.03
N ASP A 406 -0.86 35.41 -42.17
CA ASP A 406 -0.02 34.22 -42.04
C ASP A 406 -0.65 33.24 -41.03
N ALA A 407 -0.14 32.02 -40.96
CA ALA A 407 -0.74 30.95 -40.15
C ALA A 407 -0.70 31.19 -38.63
N ARG A 408 -0.07 32.27 -38.12
CA ARG A 408 0.11 32.49 -36.67
C ARG A 408 -0.03 33.94 -36.19
N GLY A 409 -0.20 34.91 -37.09
CA GLY A 409 -0.23 36.34 -36.78
C GLY A 409 -1.65 36.90 -36.70
N ALA A 410 -1.88 37.80 -35.75
CA ALA A 410 -3.05 38.66 -35.77
C ALA A 410 -2.72 40.00 -36.42
N VAL A 411 -3.73 40.63 -36.99
CA VAL A 411 -3.65 41.96 -37.60
C VAL A 411 -4.45 42.92 -36.76
N LEU A 412 -3.82 44.03 -36.37
CA LEU A 412 -4.51 45.17 -35.76
C LEU A 412 -5.19 45.98 -36.86
N LEU A 413 -6.45 46.34 -36.64
CA LEU A 413 -7.29 47.05 -37.60
C LEU A 413 -7.73 48.39 -36.99
N HIS A 414 -7.51 49.49 -37.72
CA HIS A 414 -8.02 50.81 -37.40
C HIS A 414 -8.94 51.30 -38.53
N LEU A 415 -10.15 51.73 -38.18
CA LEU A 415 -11.02 52.53 -39.03
C LEU A 415 -11.10 53.94 -38.43
N LEU A 416 -10.55 54.91 -39.16
CA LEU A 416 -10.62 56.32 -38.82
C LEU A 416 -11.74 56.97 -39.62
N ILE A 417 -12.62 57.71 -38.96
CA ILE A 417 -13.68 58.50 -39.56
C ILE A 417 -13.41 59.97 -39.23
N GLY A 418 -13.31 60.82 -40.26
CA GLY A 418 -13.08 62.25 -40.11
C GLY A 418 -14.30 63.01 -39.57
N PRO A 419 -14.12 64.30 -39.20
CA PRO A 419 -15.23 65.18 -38.87
C PRO A 419 -16.15 65.38 -40.07
N ALA A 420 -17.41 65.74 -39.79
CA ALA A 420 -18.37 66.10 -40.84
C ALA A 420 -17.97 67.42 -41.51
N ASP A 421 -17.96 67.45 -42.83
CA ASP A 421 -17.86 68.68 -43.59
C ASP A 421 -19.18 69.46 -43.59
N ALA A 422 -19.20 70.63 -44.26
CA ALA A 422 -20.40 71.47 -44.33
C ALA A 422 -21.62 70.79 -45.01
N SER A 423 -21.39 69.72 -45.77
CA SER A 423 -22.43 68.88 -46.39
C SER A 423 -22.77 67.62 -45.58
N GLY A 424 -22.17 67.44 -44.40
CA GLY A 424 -22.37 66.26 -43.56
C GLY A 424 -21.56 65.03 -43.99
N ARG A 425 -20.68 65.16 -45.00
CA ARG A 425 -19.83 64.06 -45.46
C ARG A 425 -18.65 63.86 -44.56
N ARG A 426 -18.16 62.62 -44.48
CA ARG A 426 -17.03 62.24 -43.63
C ARG A 426 -16.04 61.40 -44.42
N SER A 427 -14.76 61.74 -44.33
CA SER A 427 -13.72 60.86 -44.86
C SER A 427 -13.57 59.62 -43.99
N ILE A 428 -13.21 58.50 -44.61
CA ILE A 428 -12.83 57.28 -43.90
C ILE A 428 -11.48 56.78 -44.35
N THR A 429 -10.77 56.13 -43.44
CA THR A 429 -9.52 55.42 -43.76
C THR A 429 -9.42 54.15 -42.94
N VAL A 430 -9.22 53.03 -43.62
CA VAL A 430 -8.93 51.74 -42.99
C VAL A 430 -7.44 51.48 -43.07
N ARG A 431 -6.83 51.22 -41.92
CA ARG A 431 -5.41 50.86 -41.81
C ARG A 431 -5.22 49.59 -41.01
N THR A 432 -4.26 48.78 -41.41
CA THR A 432 -3.86 47.56 -40.71
C THR A 432 -2.39 47.54 -40.39
N ARG A 433 -2.03 46.81 -39.33
CA ARG A 433 -0.64 46.58 -38.93
C ARG A 433 -0.51 45.18 -38.36
N GLY A 434 0.50 44.41 -38.77
CA GLY A 434 0.85 43.16 -38.09
C GLY A 434 1.26 43.45 -36.64
N GLU A 435 1.09 42.49 -35.73
CA GLU A 435 1.39 42.74 -34.31
C GLU A 435 2.86 43.03 -34.02
N ASP A 436 3.75 42.43 -34.80
CA ASP A 436 5.20 42.63 -34.71
C ASP A 436 5.70 43.77 -35.63
N ASP A 437 4.80 44.39 -36.40
CA ASP A 437 5.12 45.48 -37.31
C ASP A 437 5.09 46.85 -36.60
N THR A 438 5.91 47.78 -37.10
CA THR A 438 5.98 49.14 -36.55
C THR A 438 5.18 50.16 -37.36
N SER A 439 4.96 49.91 -38.66
CA SER A 439 4.28 50.82 -39.60
C SER A 439 2.86 50.37 -39.94
N TRP A 440 1.91 51.30 -39.96
CA TRP A 440 0.56 51.06 -40.45
C TRP A 440 0.50 51.11 -41.98
N THR A 441 -0.20 50.15 -42.58
CA THR A 441 -0.52 50.10 -44.01
C THR A 441 -1.92 50.66 -44.24
N GLN A 442 -2.10 51.51 -45.25
CA GLN A 442 -3.43 51.97 -45.66
C GLN A 442 -4.05 50.96 -46.62
N ASN A 443 -5.20 50.41 -46.22
CA ASN A 443 -5.89 49.34 -46.96
C ASN A 443 -7.09 49.87 -47.73
N ALA A 444 -7.75 50.91 -47.22
CA ALA A 444 -8.80 51.61 -47.93
C ALA A 444 -8.93 53.07 -47.47
N ASP A 445 -9.45 53.93 -48.33
CA ASP A 445 -9.99 55.23 -47.96
C ASP A 445 -11.22 55.56 -48.80
N GLY A 446 -11.99 56.54 -48.37
CA GLY A 446 -13.26 56.85 -49.00
C GLY A 446 -14.02 57.98 -48.32
N THR A 447 -15.27 58.15 -48.76
CA THR A 447 -16.18 59.18 -48.27
C THR A 447 -17.53 58.57 -47.94
N LEU A 448 -18.04 58.88 -46.75
CA LEU A 448 -19.39 58.57 -46.30
C LEU A 448 -20.28 59.80 -46.47
N ALA A 449 -21.52 59.59 -46.88
CA ALA A 449 -22.49 60.65 -47.09
C ALA A 449 -23.81 60.36 -46.35
N PRO A 450 -24.52 61.41 -45.86
CA PRO A 450 -25.92 61.29 -45.48
C PRO A 450 -26.76 60.84 -46.69
N ALA A 451 -27.87 60.13 -46.46
CA ALA A 451 -28.78 59.75 -47.54
C ALA A 451 -29.18 60.96 -48.37
N ALA A 452 -29.08 60.86 -49.70
CA ALA A 452 -29.66 61.88 -50.57
C ALA A 452 -31.17 61.87 -50.34
N MET A 453 -31.76 63.01 -49.95
CA MET A 453 -33.22 63.11 -49.93
C MET A 453 -33.75 62.82 -51.33
N PRO A 454 -34.66 61.84 -51.52
CA PRO A 454 -35.20 61.56 -52.84
C PRO A 454 -35.91 62.82 -53.36
N VAL A 455 -35.52 63.25 -54.57
CA VAL A 455 -36.14 64.38 -55.29
C VAL A 455 -37.50 64.00 -55.82
#